data_AF-A0A355GX59-F1
#
_entry.id   AF-A0A355GX59-F1
#
_cell.length_a   1.000
_cell.length_b   1.000
_cell.length_c   1.000
_cell.angle_alpha   90.00
_cell.angle_beta   90.00
_cell.angle_gamma   90.00
#
_symmetry.space_group_name_H-M   'P 1'
#
loop_
_entity.id
_entity.type
_entity.pdbx_description
1 polymer ?
#
loop_
_entity_poly.entity_id
_entity_poly.type
_entity_poly.pdbx_seq_one_letter_code
_entity_poly.pdbx_strand_id
1 'polypeptide(L)' 'EQLDMPQSSLSYHMKILCESGIVDSRPEGKWTYYKISEKGSGEAMALLRALITPSGMTEESICYQ' A
#
# COMPACT_ATOMS: atom_id res chain seq x y z
N GLU A 1 14.11 6.90 11.56
CA GLU A 1 13.96 8.27 11.05
C GLU A 1 14.32 8.28 9.57
N GLN A 2 13.37 7.96 8.66
CA GLN A 2 13.72 7.82 7.24
C GLN A 2 12.52 7.95 6.29
N LEU A 3 11.63 8.90 6.59
CA LEU A 3 10.80 9.50 5.56
C LEU A 3 11.07 10.99 5.69
N ASP A 4 11.72 11.58 4.68
CA ASP A 4 12.05 13.01 4.64
C ASP A 4 10.75 13.80 4.36
N MET A 5 9.81 13.71 5.31
CA MET A 5 8.48 14.26 5.19
C MET A 5 7.99 14.85 6.51
N PRO A 6 7.19 15.92 6.47
CA PRO A 6 6.53 16.45 7.65
C PRO A 6 5.62 15.40 8.31
N GLN A 7 5.59 15.37 9.65
CA GLN A 7 4.72 14.46 10.42
C GLN A 7 3.23 14.62 10.09
N SER A 8 2.79 15.83 9.75
CA SER A 8 1.43 16.11 9.28
C SER A 8 1.13 15.44 7.95
N SER A 9 2.06 15.48 7.01
CA SER A 9 1.95 14.79 5.72
C SER A 9 1.89 13.28 5.92
N LEU A 10 2.74 12.72 6.79
CA LEU A 10 2.73 11.28 7.06
C LEU A 10 1.38 10.85 7.63
N SER A 11 0.88 11.57 8.64
CA SER A 11 -0.40 11.26 9.29
C SER A 11 -1.56 11.28 8.30
N TYR A 12 -1.56 12.23 7.36
CA TYR A 12 -2.56 12.30 6.30
C TYR A 12 -2.52 11.07 5.38
N HIS A 13 -1.35 10.68 4.88
CA HIS A 13 -1.21 9.49 4.06
C HIS A 13 -1.58 8.20 4.82
N MET A 14 -1.17 8.07 6.08
CA MET A 14 -1.51 6.90 6.89
C MET A 14 -3.01 6.77 7.12
N LYS A 15 -3.73 7.88 7.31
CA LYS A 15 -5.19 7.88 7.40
C LYS A 15 -5.81 7.32 6.12
N ILE A 16 -5.41 7.83 4.95
CA ILE A 16 -5.93 7.36 3.65
C ILE A 16 -5.62 5.88 3.45
N LEU A 17 -4.41 5.43 3.77
CA LEU A 17 -4.00 4.03 3.62
C LEU A 17 -4.76 3.09 4.57
N CYS A 18 -5.14 3.56 5.76
CA CYS A 18 -6.00 2.81 6.68
C CYS A 18 -7.45 2.78 6.18
N GLU A 19 -7.98 3.91 5.71
CA GLU A 19 -9.35 4.01 5.18
C GLU A 19 -9.53 3.18 3.89
N SER A 20 -8.48 3.05 3.08
CA SER A 20 -8.51 2.19 1.88
C SER A 20 -8.33 0.69 2.19
N GLY A 21 -8.04 0.33 3.45
CA GLY A 21 -7.80 -1.05 3.86
C GLY A 21 -6.45 -1.62 3.44
N ILE A 22 -5.57 -0.83 2.82
CA ILE A 22 -4.23 -1.28 2.40
C ILE A 22 -3.29 -1.43 3.60
N VAL A 23 -3.51 -0.64 4.65
CA VAL A 23 -2.72 -0.65 5.89
C VAL A 23 -3.61 -0.90 7.08
N ASP A 24 -3.17 -1.77 7.98
CA ASP A 24 -3.77 -1.92 9.30
C ASP A 24 -3.05 -1.00 10.29
N SER A 25 -3.80 -0.41 11.21
CA SER A 25 -3.26 0.34 12.34
C SER A 25 -3.64 -0.32 13.66
N ARG A 26 -2.69 -0.33 14.61
CA ARG A 26 -2.90 -0.83 15.97
C ARG A 26 -2.37 0.20 16.96
N PRO A 27 -3.24 0.84 17.77
CA PRO A 27 -2.78 1.69 18.86
C PRO A 27 -2.17 0.81 19.97
N GLU A 28 -1.03 1.24 20.49
CA GLU A 28 -0.36 0.62 21.63
C GLU A 28 0.27 1.71 22.52
N GLY A 29 -0.51 2.13 23.52
CA GLY A 29 -0.14 3.22 24.41
C GLY A 29 -0.06 4.56 23.67
N LYS A 30 1.11 5.19 23.70
CA LYS A 30 1.38 6.50 23.05
C LYS A 30 1.68 6.39 21.55
N TRP A 31 1.83 5.16 21.04
CA TRP A 31 2.27 4.90 19.68
C TRP A 31 1.19 4.17 18.89
N THR A 32 1.14 4.44 17.59
CA THR A 32 0.33 3.66 16.65
C THR A 32 1.27 2.89 15.75
N TYR A 33 1.14 1.56 15.75
CA TYR A 33 1.88 0.68 14.87
C TYR A 33 1.08 0.47 13.59
N TYR A 34 1.78 0.49 12.46
CA TYR A 34 1.19 0.29 11.15
C TYR A 34 1.82 -0.93 10.49
N LYS A 35 1.02 -1.71 9.77
CA LYS A 35 1.47 -2.82 8.95
C LYS A 35 0.69 -2.84 7.65
N ILE A 36 1.31 -3.33 6.58
CA ILE A 36 0.57 -3.59 5.34
C ILE A 36 -0.45 -4.70 5.62
N SER A 37 -1.70 -4.48 5.20
CA SER A 37 -2.76 -5.49 5.25
C SER A 37 -2.52 -6.50 4.13
N GLU A 38 -2.30 -7.77 4.46
CA GLU A 38 -2.08 -8.83 3.46
C GLU A 38 -3.28 -8.93 2.50
N LYS A 39 -4.50 -8.86 3.04
CA LYS A 39 -5.72 -8.86 2.24
C LYS A 39 -5.84 -7.63 1.36
N GLY A 40 -5.79 -6.42 1.96
CA GLY A 40 -6.02 -5.18 1.21
C GLY A 40 -4.94 -4.89 0.18
N SER A 41 -3.68 -5.21 0.48
CA SER A 41 -2.60 -5.11 -0.50
C SER A 41 -2.72 -6.14 -1.62
N GLY A 42 -3.16 -7.37 -1.33
CA GLY A 42 -3.46 -8.37 -2.35
C GLY A 42 -4.57 -7.93 -3.32
N GLU A 43 -5.66 -7.39 -2.78
CA GLU A 43 -6.77 -6.84 -3.57
C GLU A 43 -6.31 -5.65 -4.43
N ALA A 44 -5.58 -4.70 -3.84
CA ALA A 44 -5.03 -3.56 -4.57
C ALA A 44 -4.08 -4.01 -5.68
N MET A 45 -3.23 -5.00 -5.44
CA MET A 45 -2.31 -5.54 -6.45
C MET A 45 -3.05 -6.25 -7.57
N ALA A 46 -4.09 -7.03 -7.27
CA ALA A 46 -4.92 -7.67 -8.29
C ALA A 46 -5.60 -6.63 -9.20
N LEU A 47 -6.15 -5.55 -8.61
CA LEU A 47 -6.74 -4.45 -9.36
C LEU A 47 -5.71 -3.72 -10.23
N LEU A 48 -4.55 -3.38 -9.66
CA LEU A 48 -3.47 -2.73 -10.42
C LEU A 48 -3.05 -3.58 -11.61
N ARG A 49 -2.83 -4.89 -11.41
CA ARG A 49 -2.54 -5.82 -12.51
C ARG A 49 -3.63 -5.81 -13.58
N ALA A 50 -4.90 -5.89 -13.19
CA ALA A 50 -6.01 -5.87 -14.14
C ALA A 50 -6.07 -4.56 -14.96
N LEU A 51 -5.74 -3.42 -14.36
CA LEU A 51 -5.79 -2.11 -15.01
C LEU A 51 -4.59 -1.83 -15.91
N ILE A 52 -3.40 -2.29 -15.50
CA ILE A 52 -2.14 -1.99 -16.21
C ILE A 52 -1.69 -3.10 -17.17
N THR A 53 -2.36 -4.25 -17.17
CA THR A 53 -2.08 -5.30 -18.16
C THR A 53 -2.72 -4.89 -19.48
N PRO A 54 -1.93 -4.50 -20.51
CA PRO A 54 -2.49 -4.21 -21.83
C PRO A 54 -3.17 -5.48 -22.34
N SER A 55 -4.32 -5.31 -23.01
CA SER A 55 -5.30 -6.35 -23.38
C SER A 55 -4.80 -7.47 -24.32
N GLY A 56 -3.49 -7.73 -24.40
CA GLY A 56 -2.88 -8.70 -25.29
C GLY A 56 -1.58 -9.36 -24.81
N MET A 57 -1.22 -9.29 -23.51
CA MET A 57 -0.05 -10.03 -22.99
C MET A 57 -0.50 -11.03 -21.92
N THR A 58 -0.61 -12.29 -22.32
CA THR A 58 -0.55 -13.43 -21.40
C THR A 58 0.85 -13.49 -20.80
N GLU A 59 0.91 -13.89 -19.53
CA GLU A 59 2.06 -13.96 -18.66
C GLU A 59 3.35 -14.44 -19.35
N GLU A 60 4.31 -13.55 -19.56
CA GLU A 60 5.76 -13.78 -19.43
C GLU A 60 6.51 -12.53 -19.91
N SER A 61 6.92 -11.68 -18.97
CA SER A 61 8.10 -10.81 -19.10
C SER A 61 8.36 -10.12 -17.76
N ILE A 62 8.99 -10.86 -16.84
CA ILE A 62 9.70 -10.27 -15.71
C ILE A 62 11.06 -9.82 -16.26
N CYS A 63 11.13 -8.61 -16.81
CA CYS A 63 12.41 -7.94 -17.02
C CYS A 63 12.73 -7.14 -15.76
N TYR A 64 13.61 -7.67 -14.92
CA TYR A 64 14.37 -6.86 -13.98
C TYR A 64 15.41 -6.08 -14.78
N GLN A 65 15.32 -4.75 -14.74
CA GLN A 65 16.46 -3.86 -14.97
C GLN A 65 16.74 -3.12 -13.67
#